data_AF-A0A5A9PDH3-F1
#
_entry.id   AF-A0A5A9PDH3-F1
#
_cell.length_a   1.000
_cell.length_b   1.000
_cell.length_c   1.000
_cell.angle_alpha   90.00
_cell.angle_beta   90.00
_cell.angle_gamma   90.00
#
_symmetry.space_group_name_H-M   'P 1'
#
loop_
_entity.id
_entity.type
_entity.pdbx_description
1 polymer ?
#
loop_
_entity_poly.entity_id
_entity_poly.type
_entity_poly.pdbx_seq_one_letter_code
_entity_poly.pdbx_strand_id
1 'polypeptide(L)'
;MFHEQEISNKLCLICPKHKYKITLAEGEGLYRAINPAEKVPTRRWYSKGVKQRVHKVIEVDEDIFVTLSDCPGWIESDYYQTEKGREELRKAQDLDSEPDPDADEV
;
A
#
# COMPACT_ATOMS: atom_id res chain seq x y z
N MET A 1 -0.33 -0.20 12.86
CA MET A 1 0.63 0.85 12.48
C MET A 1 1.39 0.43 11.23
N PHE A 2 1.61 1.33 10.27
CA PHE A 2 2.50 1.06 9.13
C PHE A 2 3.95 0.93 9.62
N HIS A 3 4.77 0.15 8.92
CA HIS A 3 6.20 0.11 9.17
C HIS A 3 6.96 0.32 7.86
N GLU A 4 8.12 0.95 7.95
CA GLU A 4 9.01 1.21 6.82
C GLU A 4 10.00 0.06 6.64
N GLN A 5 10.36 -0.24 5.40
CA GLN A 5 11.39 -1.23 5.09
C GLN A 5 12.06 -0.88 3.76
N GLU A 6 13.39 -1.01 3.71
CA GLU A 6 14.12 -0.93 2.45
C GLU A 6 14.09 -2.28 1.72
N ILE A 7 13.58 -2.28 0.48
CA ILE A 7 13.43 -3.47 -0.36
C ILE A 7 14.01 -3.15 -1.73
N SER A 8 15.02 -3.92 -2.16
CA SER A 8 15.63 -3.77 -3.49
C SER A 8 16.08 -2.32 -3.76
N ASN A 9 16.69 -1.68 -2.77
CA ASN A 9 17.14 -0.28 -2.77
C ASN A 9 16.00 0.74 -2.92
N LYS A 10 14.77 0.38 -2.53
CA LYS A 10 13.60 1.26 -2.51
C LYS A 10 13.02 1.29 -1.09
N LEU A 11 12.85 2.48 -0.52
CA LEU A 11 12.15 2.65 0.75
C LEU A 11 10.65 2.42 0.55
N CYS A 12 10.07 1.52 1.34
CA CYS A 12 8.69 1.07 1.19
C CYS A 12 7.89 1.18 2.49
N LEU A 13 6.60 1.51 2.38
CA LEU A 13 5.61 1.33 3.43
C LEU A 13 5.00 -0.07 3.35
N ILE A 14 4.88 -0.72 4.50
CA ILE A 14 4.24 -2.03 4.60
C ILE A 14 2.86 -1.88 5.25
N CYS A 15 1.82 -2.24 4.51
CA CYS A 15 0.45 -2.23 4.99
C CYS A 15 0.30 -3.17 6.20
N PRO A 16 -0.22 -2.71 7.35
CA PRO A 16 -0.34 -3.56 8.54
C PRO A 16 -1.31 -4.72 8.34
N LYS A 17 -2.39 -4.53 7.57
CA LYS A 17 -3.44 -5.54 7.36
C LYS A 17 -2.99 -6.64 6.40
N HIS A 18 -2.52 -6.28 5.20
CA HIS A 18 -2.27 -7.25 4.12
C HIS A 18 -0.78 -7.45 3.77
N LYS A 19 0.12 -6.73 4.45
CA LYS A 19 1.58 -6.77 4.22
C LYS A 19 2.01 -6.41 2.79
N TYR A 20 1.16 -5.69 2.05
CA TYR A 20 1.53 -5.08 0.77
C TYR A 20 2.67 -4.08 0.97
N LYS A 21 3.59 -4.07 0.00
CA LYS A 21 4.81 -3.26 0.00
C LYS A 21 4.65 -2.18 -1.05
N ILE A 22 4.54 -0.93 -0.64
CA ILE A 22 4.35 0.22 -1.53
C ILE A 22 5.58 1.10 -1.45
N THR A 23 6.25 1.39 -2.56
CA THR A 23 7.41 2.29 -2.57
C THR A 23 6.99 3.71 -2.21
N LEU A 24 7.74 4.41 -1.37
CA LEU A 24 7.44 5.81 -1.01
C LEU A 24 7.59 6.77 -2.19
N ALA A 25 8.60 6.56 -3.06
CA ALA A 25 8.90 7.48 -4.15
C ALA A 25 7.83 7.49 -5.25
N GLU A 26 7.38 6.32 -5.69
CA GLU A 26 6.55 6.18 -6.90
C GLU A 26 5.19 5.50 -6.64
N GLY A 27 4.94 5.03 -5.42
CA GLY A 27 3.70 4.32 -5.10
C GLY A 27 3.58 2.94 -5.76
N GLU A 28 4.68 2.33 -6.19
CA GLU A 28 4.70 1.01 -6.81
C GLU A 28 4.39 -0.11 -5.81
N GLY A 29 3.54 -1.06 -6.23
CA GLY A 29 3.28 -2.27 -5.47
C GLY A 29 4.33 -3.35 -5.74
N LEU A 30 5.19 -3.65 -4.75
CA LEU A 30 6.21 -4.68 -4.88
C LEU A 30 5.72 -6.06 -4.43
N TYR A 31 6.13 -7.08 -5.16
CA TYR A 31 5.89 -8.47 -4.81
C TYR A 31 7.11 -9.34 -5.10
N ARG A 32 7.24 -10.45 -4.36
CA ARG A 32 8.34 -11.39 -4.52
C ARG A 32 7.84 -12.63 -5.23
N ALA A 33 8.43 -12.97 -6.37
CA ALA A 33 8.03 -14.11 -7.18
C ALA A 33 9.23 -14.84 -7.80
N ILE A 34 8.98 -15.98 -8.43
CA ILE A 34 9.92 -16.71 -9.29
C ILE A 34 9.38 -16.61 -10.70
N ASN A 35 10.23 -16.24 -11.66
CA ASN A 35 9.85 -16.27 -13.06
C ASN A 35 9.95 -17.72 -13.58
N PRO A 36 8.83 -18.37 -13.96
CA PRO A 36 8.85 -19.76 -14.42
C PRO A 36 9.58 -19.95 -15.75
N ALA A 37 9.82 -18.89 -16.51
CA ALA A 37 10.57 -18.94 -17.77
C ALA A 37 12.10 -18.94 -17.57
N GLU A 38 12.60 -18.61 -16.37
CA GLU A 38 14.03 -18.62 -16.09
C GLU A 38 14.54 -20.04 -15.83
N LYS A 39 15.67 -20.41 -16.45
CA LYS A 39 16.30 -21.73 -16.28
C LYS A 39 16.70 -22.01 -14.83
N VAL A 40 17.03 -20.97 -14.06
CA VAL A 40 17.37 -21.06 -12.64
C VAL A 40 16.30 -20.32 -11.85
N PRO A 41 15.50 -21.02 -11.02
CA PRO A 41 14.38 -20.41 -10.30
C PRO A 41 14.89 -19.49 -9.18
N THR A 42 15.06 -18.20 -9.51
CA THR A 42 15.53 -17.19 -8.57
C THR A 42 14.35 -16.36 -8.07
N ARG A 43 14.17 -16.28 -6.75
CA ARG A 43 13.19 -15.36 -6.15
C ARG A 43 13.68 -13.93 -6.28
N ARG A 44 12.90 -13.09 -6.95
CA ARG A 44 13.21 -11.67 -7.17
C ARG A 44 12.03 -10.79 -6.79
N TRP A 45 12.32 -9.51 -6.59
CA TRP A 45 11.32 -8.47 -6.44
C TRP A 45 10.86 -7.99 -7.81
N TYR A 46 9.55 -7.83 -7.95
CA TYR A 46 8.87 -7.36 -9.15
C TYR A 46 7.90 -6.24 -8.78
N SER A 47 7.60 -5.39 -9.76
CA SER A 47 6.63 -4.31 -9.62
C SER A 47 5.29 -4.71 -10.24
N LYS A 48 4.19 -4.39 -9.57
CA LYS A 48 2.83 -4.42 -10.13
C LYS A 48 2.46 -3.10 -10.84
N GLY A 49 3.42 -2.18 -10.99
CA GLY A 49 3.18 -0.80 -11.38
C GLY A 49 2.70 0.05 -10.21
N VAL A 50 2.34 1.31 -10.50
CA VAL A 50 1.82 2.26 -9.52
C VAL A 50 0.46 1.78 -8.99
N LYS A 51 0.39 1.57 -7.67
CA LYS A 51 -0.83 1.13 -6.96
C LYS A 51 -1.33 2.17 -5.97
N GLN A 52 -0.47 3.09 -5.55
CA GLN A 52 -0.82 4.18 -4.64
C GLN A 52 -0.46 5.52 -5.27
N ARG A 53 -1.41 6.46 -5.32
CA ARG A 53 -1.14 7.83 -5.76
C ARG A 53 -0.19 8.51 -4.76
N VAL A 54 0.93 9.03 -5.27
CA VAL A 54 1.89 9.82 -4.49
C VAL A 54 1.61 11.30 -4.68
N HIS A 55 1.69 12.06 -3.59
CA HIS A 55 1.50 13.51 -3.56
C HIS A 55 2.83 14.20 -3.29
N LYS A 56 2.97 15.44 -3.77
CA LYS A 56 4.17 16.22 -3.52
C LYS A 56 4.12 16.79 -2.11
N VAL A 57 5.20 16.61 -1.37
CA VAL A 57 5.35 17.14 -0.02
C VAL A 57 6.55 18.09 -0.01
N ILE A 58 6.39 19.24 0.64
CA ILE A 58 7.49 20.16 0.96
C ILE A 58 7.45 20.49 2.45
N GLU A 59 8.62 20.73 3.03
CA GLU A 59 8.77 21.18 4.41
C GLU A 59 9.33 22.61 4.39
N VAL A 60 8.67 23.53 5.09
CA VAL A 60 9.08 24.94 5.20
C VAL A 60 8.84 25.36 6.64
N ASP A 61 9.88 25.86 7.33
CA ASP A 61 9.78 26.36 8.70
C ASP A 61 9.09 25.36 9.68
N GLU A 62 9.48 24.08 9.61
CA GLU A 62 8.90 22.96 10.39
C GLU A 62 7.44 22.59 10.01
N ASP A 63 6.80 23.33 9.11
CA ASP A 63 5.48 23.02 8.57
C ASP A 63 5.56 22.12 7.33
N ILE A 64 4.63 21.15 7.25
CA ILE A 64 4.52 20.21 6.13
C ILE A 64 3.38 20.65 5.22
N PHE A 65 3.70 20.94 3.96
CA PHE A 65 2.73 21.28 2.93
C PHE A 65 2.62 20.14 1.91
N VAL A 66 1.39 19.73 1.63
CA VAL A 66 1.09 18.68 0.66
C VAL A 66 0.36 19.29 -0.54
N THR A 67 0.92 19.13 -1.73
CA THR A 67 0.26 19.43 -2.99
C THR A 67 -0.31 18.12 -3.56
N LEU A 68 -1.64 18.07 -3.70
CA LEU A 68 -2.31 16.93 -4.31
C LEU A 68 -1.82 16.73 -5.74
N SER A 69 -1.65 15.48 -6.12
CA SER A 69 -1.10 15.12 -7.42
C SER A 69 -2.19 15.21 -8.47
N ASP A 70 -1.90 15.96 -9.52
CA ASP A 70 -2.70 16.13 -10.72
C ASP A 70 -2.34 15.09 -11.80
N CYS A 71 -1.53 14.07 -11.47
CA CYS A 71 -1.09 13.10 -12.46
C CYS A 71 -2.31 12.42 -13.13
N PRO A 72 -2.40 12.50 -14.46
CA PRO A 72 -3.58 12.06 -15.18
C PRO A 72 -3.70 10.54 -15.12
N GLY A 73 -4.95 10.06 -15.08
CA GLY A 73 -5.27 8.63 -15.10
C GLY A 73 -5.72 8.09 -13.75
N TRP A 74 -6.46 6.98 -13.82
CA TRP A 74 -7.00 6.28 -12.66
C TRP A 74 -5.95 5.37 -12.03
N ILE A 75 -5.78 5.46 -10.72
CA ILE A 75 -4.95 4.57 -9.91
C ILE A 75 -5.88 3.81 -8.95
N GLU A 76 -5.57 2.55 -8.67
CA GLU A 76 -6.40 1.70 -7.79
C GLU A 76 -6.70 2.33 -6.42
N SER A 77 -5.75 3.08 -5.85
CA SER A 77 -5.95 3.82 -4.61
C SER A 77 -7.06 4.88 -4.66
N ASP A 78 -7.36 5.41 -5.86
CA ASP A 78 -8.38 6.46 -6.03
C ASP A 78 -9.77 5.94 -5.67
N TYR A 79 -10.03 4.64 -5.85
CA TYR A 79 -11.27 3.99 -5.43
C TYR A 79 -11.58 4.27 -3.96
N TYR A 80 -10.60 4.09 -3.08
CA TYR A 80 -10.75 4.29 -1.64
C TYR A 80 -10.87 5.77 -1.24
N GLN A 81 -10.66 6.70 -2.17
CA GLN A 81 -10.92 8.13 -2.03
C GLN A 81 -12.29 8.56 -2.59
N THR A 82 -13.07 7.63 -3.14
CA THR A 82 -14.48 7.86 -3.49
C THR A 82 -15.38 7.72 -2.26
N GLU A 83 -16.61 8.22 -2.34
CA GLU A 83 -17.61 8.04 -1.27
C GLU A 83 -17.87 6.56 -1.00
N LYS A 84 -18.11 5.77 -2.06
CA LYS A 84 -18.35 4.33 -1.95
C LYS A 84 -17.17 3.59 -1.33
N GLY A 85 -15.96 3.85 -1.81
CA GLY A 85 -14.75 3.18 -1.28
C GLY A 85 -14.50 3.52 0.19
N ARG A 86 -14.77 4.76 0.62
CA ARG A 86 -14.69 5.13 2.04
C ARG A 86 -15.75 4.44 2.91
N GLU A 87 -16.98 4.30 2.41
CA GLU A 87 -18.05 3.61 3.14
C GLU A 87 -17.74 2.12 3.32
N GLU A 88 -17.26 1.44 2.27
CA GLU A 88 -16.84 0.04 2.34
C GLU A 88 -15.67 -0.15 3.30
N LEU A 89 -14.71 0.78 3.32
CA LEU A 89 -13.59 0.73 4.26
C LEU A 89 -14.04 0.86 5.71
N ARG A 90 -15.01 1.75 6.00
CA ARG A 90 -15.60 1.91 7.34
C ARG A 90 -16.29 0.61 7.79
N LYS A 91 -17.15 0.04 6.93
CA LYS A 91 -17.84 -1.24 7.21
C LYS A 91 -16.85 -2.37 7.49
N ALA A 92 -15.76 -2.44 6.73
CA ALA A 92 -14.73 -3.45 6.94
C ALA A 92 -13.95 -3.26 8.25
N GLN A 93 -13.78 -2.02 8.72
CA GLN A 93 -13.15 -1.74 10.01
C GLN A 93 -14.06 -2.13 11.18
N ASP A 94 -15.36 -1.88 11.06
CA ASP A 94 -16.34 -2.25 12.08
C ASP A 94 -16.38 -3.79 12.24
N LEU A 95 -16.39 -4.54 11.13
CA LEU A 95 -16.36 -6.01 11.14
C LEU A 95 -15.07 -6.59 11.75
N ASP A 96 -13.92 -5.97 11.53
CA ASP A 96 -12.65 -6.40 12.12
C ASP A 96 -12.58 -6.10 13.64
N SER A 97 -13.51 -5.29 14.17
CA SER A 97 -13.55 -4.87 15.58
C SER A 97 -14.55 -5.62 16.46
N GLU A 98 -15.46 -6.38 15.84
CA GLU A 98 -16.37 -7.27 16.56
C GLU A 98 -15.58 -8.48 17.11
N PRO A 99 -15.74 -8.84 18.39
CA PRO A 99 -15.09 -10.01 18.95
C PRO A 99 -15.59 -11.27 18.25
N ASP A 100 -14.65 -12.13 17.83
CA ASP A 100 -14.96 -13.45 17.28
C ASP A 100 -15.70 -14.27 18.36
N PRO A 101 -16.97 -14.66 18.15
CA PRO A 101 -17.74 -15.39 19.14
C PRO A 101 -17.20 -16.80 19.43
N ASP A 102 -16.25 -17.30 18.61
CA ASP A 102 -15.62 -18.62 18.78
C ASP A 102 -14.20 -18.56 19.37
N ALA A 103 -13.73 -17.38 19.84
CA ALA A 103 -12.36 -17.22 20.36
C ALA A 103 -12.07 -17.92 21.71
N ASP A 104 -13.09 -18.45 22.40
CA ASP A 104 -12.98 -19.11 23.71
C ASP A 104 -13.01 -20.66 23.66
N GLU A 105 -13.01 -21.30 22.48
CA GLU A 105 -12.91 -22.77 22.37
C GLU A 105 -11.50 -23.26 21.97
N VAL A 106 -10.51 -23.14 22.87
CA VAL A 106 -9.28 -23.98 22.88
C VAL A 106 -8.70 -24.20 24.28
#